data_AF-A0A7C4ESX4-F1
#
_entry.id   AF-A0A7C4ESX4-F1
#
_cell.length_a   1.000
_cell.length_b   1.000
_cell.length_c   1.000
_cell.angle_alpha   90.00
_cell.angle_beta   90.00
_cell.angle_gamma   90.00
#
_symmetry.space_group_name_H-M   'P 1'
#
loop_
_entity.id
_entity.type
_entity.pdbx_description
1 polymer ?
#
loop_
_entity_poly.entity_id
_entity_poly.type
_entity_poly.pdbx_seq_one_letter_code
_entity_poly.pdbx_strand_id
1 'polypeptide(L)' 'MMKPFFNVVSCQDALESLRMFKPLEDEKERLENAVHRVLAETVTASEDCPGFHRSTMDGFAVRCVDTFGATET' A
#
# COMPACT_ATOMS: atom_id res chain seq x y z
N MET A 1 21.69 -41.58 -34.25
CA MET A 1 21.77 -41.41 -32.79
C MET A 1 20.80 -40.29 -32.41
N MET A 2 19.64 -40.64 -31.87
CA MET A 2 18.52 -39.71 -31.67
C MET A 2 18.69 -39.00 -30.33
N LYS A 3 19.02 -37.70 -30.36
CA LYS A 3 18.94 -36.86 -29.15
C LYS A 3 17.47 -36.84 -28.75
N PRO A 4 17.09 -37.21 -27.50
CA PRO A 4 15.68 -37.18 -27.12
C PRO A 4 15.22 -35.72 -27.23
N PHE A 5 14.25 -35.50 -28.11
CA PHE A 5 13.62 -34.20 -28.31
C PHE A 5 13.01 -33.73 -26.99
N PHE A 6 13.02 -32.42 -26.76
CA PHE A 6 12.43 -31.76 -25.60
C PHE A 6 11.10 -32.41 -25.21
N ASN A 7 10.98 -32.85 -23.96
CA ASN A 7 9.72 -33.33 -23.43
C ASN A 7 8.80 -32.11 -23.25
N VAL A 8 7.96 -31.85 -24.25
CA VAL A 8 7.10 -30.67 -24.29
C VAL A 8 6.04 -30.80 -23.21
N VAL A 9 5.97 -29.80 -22.34
CA VAL A 9 4.92 -29.68 -21.31
C VAL A 9 3.87 -28.67 -21.77
N SER A 10 2.63 -28.80 -21.28
CA SER A 10 1.61 -27.80 -21.58
C SER A 10 1.93 -26.46 -20.90
N CYS A 11 1.31 -25.37 -21.36
CA CYS A 11 1.44 -24.07 -20.68
C CYS A 11 0.97 -24.14 -19.22
N GLN A 12 -0.06 -24.94 -18.94
CA GLN A 12 -0.57 -25.13 -17.59
C GLN A 12 0.47 -25.82 -16.70
N ASP A 13 1.07 -26.92 -17.17
CA ASP A 13 2.10 -27.65 -16.42
C ASP A 13 3.34 -26.76 -16.19
N ALA A 14 3.70 -25.95 -17.19
CA ALA A 14 4.80 -24.99 -17.06
C ALA A 14 4.49 -23.94 -15.98
N LEU A 15 3.28 -23.38 -15.95
CA LEU A 15 2.87 -22.42 -14.92
C LEU A 15 2.77 -23.06 -13.52
N GLU A 16 2.32 -24.31 -13.45
CA GLU A 16 2.28 -25.06 -12.19
C GLU A 16 3.69 -25.33 -11.65
N SER A 17 4.65 -25.62 -12.54
CA SER A 17 6.04 -25.79 -12.13
C SER A 17 6.61 -24.54 -11.46
N LEU A 18 6.17 -23.34 -11.83
CA LEU A 18 6.65 -22.09 -11.20
C LEU A 18 6.22 -21.96 -9.74
N ARG A 19 5.17 -22.67 -9.30
CA ARG A 19 4.71 -22.65 -7.90
C ARG A 19 5.71 -23.31 -6.94
N MET A 20 6.69 -24.06 -7.46
CA MET A 20 7.73 -24.68 -6.63
C MET A 20 8.71 -23.64 -6.06
N PHE A 21 8.83 -22.47 -6.69
CA PHE A 21 9.68 -21.40 -6.20
C PHE A 21 8.99 -20.68 -5.05
N LYS A 22 9.61 -20.77 -3.87
CA LYS A 22 9.16 -19.99 -2.71
C LYS A 22 9.60 -18.53 -2.85
N PRO A 23 8.85 -17.59 -2.28
CA PRO A 23 9.33 -16.23 -2.09
C PRO A 23 10.69 -16.22 -1.39
N LEU A 24 11.50 -15.20 -1.67
CA LEU A 24 12.71 -14.94 -0.91
C LEU A 24 12.35 -14.53 0.53
N GLU A 25 13.31 -14.66 1.44
CA GLU A 25 13.18 -14.15 2.80
C GLU A 25 13.00 -12.63 2.79
N ASP A 26 12.34 -12.12 3.82
CA ASP A 26 12.14 -10.70 4.01
C ASP A 26 13.42 -10.03 4.54
N GLU A 27 13.56 -8.75 4.21
CA GLU A 27 14.66 -7.94 4.73
C GLU A 27 14.18 -6.53 5.06
N LYS A 28 14.88 -5.87 5.98
CA LYS A 28 14.66 -4.47 6.29
C LYS A 28 15.50 -3.61 5.36
N GLU A 29 14.86 -2.65 4.73
CA GLU A 29 15.51 -1.72 3.81
C GLU A 29 15.12 -0.28 4.17
N ARG A 30 15.98 0.67 3.81
CA ARG A 30 15.69 2.10 3.95
C ARG A 30 14.60 2.54 2.98
N LEU A 31 13.76 3.49 3.38
CA LEU A 31 12.60 3.92 2.60
C LEU A 31 12.98 4.46 1.21
N GLU A 32 14.09 5.18 1.12
CA GLU A 32 14.66 5.70 -0.13
C GLU A 32 15.04 4.60 -1.15
N ASN A 33 15.28 3.37 -0.67
CA ASN A 33 15.62 2.21 -1.49
C ASN A 33 14.41 1.26 -1.67
N ALA A 34 13.22 1.65 -1.22
CA ALA A 34 12.04 0.80 -1.24
C ALA A 34 11.33 0.74 -2.60
N VAL A 35 11.65 1.64 -3.53
CA VAL A 35 11.03 1.68 -4.86
C VAL A 35 11.29 0.35 -5.59
N HIS A 36 10.25 -0.20 -6.21
CA HIS A 36 10.24 -1.51 -6.88
C HIS A 36 10.35 -2.75 -5.97
N ARG A 37 10.39 -2.58 -4.64
CA ARG A 37 10.26 -3.70 -3.70
C ARG A 37 8.79 -4.04 -3.43
N VAL A 38 8.56 -5.24 -2.89
CA VAL A 38 7.24 -5.72 -2.46
C VAL A 38 7.23 -5.79 -0.93
N LEU A 39 6.15 -5.33 -0.29
CA LEU A 39 6.01 -5.41 1.16
C LEU A 39 5.90 -6.86 1.61
N ALA A 40 6.69 -7.22 2.63
CA ALA A 40 6.63 -8.53 3.26
C ALA A 40 5.42 -8.70 4.19
N GLU A 41 4.89 -7.59 4.74
CA GLU A 41 3.76 -7.57 5.66
C GLU A 41 2.90 -6.31 5.46
N THR A 42 1.71 -6.31 6.06
CA THR A 42 0.81 -5.15 6.06
C THR A 42 1.39 -4.03 6.91
N VAL A 43 1.45 -2.81 6.36
CA VAL A 43 1.85 -1.61 7.09
C VAL A 43 0.60 -0.81 7.48
N THR A 44 0.44 -0.54 8.77
CA THR A 44 -0.66 0.30 9.30
C THR A 44 -0.11 1.59 9.88
N ALA A 45 -0.91 2.67 9.84
CA ALA A 45 -0.55 3.91 10.50
C ALA A 45 -0.52 3.71 12.02
N SER A 46 0.51 4.23 12.68
CA SER A 46 0.63 4.20 14.14
C SER A 46 -0.13 5.34 14.83
N GLU A 47 -0.53 6.36 14.07
CA GLU A 47 -1.13 7.58 14.57
C GLU A 47 -2.06 8.22 13.53
N ASP A 48 -2.97 9.06 14.00
CA ASP A 48 -3.82 9.88 13.15
C ASP A 48 -3.02 10.98 12.46
N CYS A 49 -3.37 11.32 11.22
CA CYS A 49 -2.79 12.43 10.48
C CYS A 49 -3.89 13.27 9.83
N PRO A 50 -4.15 14.52 10.33
CA PRO A 50 -3.48 15.19 11.43
C PRO A 50 -3.85 14.58 12.79
N GLY A 51 -2.90 14.56 13.73
CA GLY A 51 -3.13 14.03 15.09
C GLY A 51 -4.02 14.90 16.00
N PHE A 52 -4.64 15.96 15.48
CA PHE A 52 -5.49 16.88 16.22
C PHE A 52 -6.41 17.69 15.29
N HIS A 53 -7.43 18.33 15.86
CA HIS A 53 -8.32 19.23 15.14
C HIS A 53 -7.56 20.48 14.68
N ARG A 54 -7.41 20.63 13.35
CA ARG A 54 -6.79 21.80 12.74
C ARG A 54 -7.78 22.55 11.85
N SER A 55 -7.60 23.87 11.75
CA SER A 55 -8.29 24.65 10.72
C SER A 55 -7.67 24.37 9.35
N THR A 56 -8.51 24.39 8.31
CA THR A 56 -8.10 24.39 6.90
C THR A 56 -7.97 25.80 6.34
N MET A 57 -8.42 26.81 7.09
CA MET A 57 -8.51 28.21 6.69
C MET A 57 -7.98 29.14 7.78
N ASP A 58 -7.64 30.37 7.39
CA ASP A 58 -7.47 31.47 8.33
C ASP A 58 -8.84 32.01 8.74
N GLY A 59 -9.06 32.22 10.04
CA GLY A 59 -10.33 32.68 10.57
C GLY A 59 -10.43 32.56 12.08
N PHE A 60 -11.66 32.56 12.59
CA PHE A 60 -11.95 32.46 14.02
C PHE A 60 -12.59 31.11 14.35
N ALA A 61 -12.15 30.49 15.45
CA ALA A 61 -12.83 29.33 16.00
C ALA A 61 -14.16 29.80 16.61
N VAL A 62 -15.27 29.25 16.09
CA VAL A 62 -16.62 29.56 16.57
C VAL A 62 -17.33 28.28 17.01
N ARG A 63 -18.24 28.40 17.96
CA ARG A 63 -19.20 27.34 18.27
C ARG A 63 -20.36 27.46 17.28
N CYS A 64 -20.59 26.41 16.50
CA CYS A 64 -21.64 26.40 15.45
C CYS A 64 -23.02 26.81 15.98
N VAL A 65 -23.37 26.40 17.21
CA VAL A 65 -24.67 26.74 17.81
C VAL A 65 -24.85 28.23 18.11
N ASP A 66 -23.75 28.96 18.35
CA ASP A 66 -23.81 30.39 18.69
C ASP A 66 -24.02 31.25 17.43
N THR A 67 -23.93 30.68 16.22
CA THR A 67 -24.12 31.40 14.94
C THR A 67 -25.53 31.23 14.36
N PHE A 68 -26.40 30.45 14.98
CA PHE A 68 -27.77 30.26 14.49
C PHE A 68 -28.60 31.54 14.62
N GLY A 69 -29.31 31.91 13.55
CA GLY A 69 -30.11 33.15 13.50
C GLY A 69 -29.30 34.41 13.18
N ALA A 70 -28.00 34.31 12.91
CA ALA A 70 -27.22 35.40 12.34
C ALA A 70 -27.83 35.82 10.98
N THR A 71 -28.03 37.12 10.79
CA THR A 71 -28.60 37.72 9.56
C THR A 71 -27.75 38.90 9.11
N GLU A 72 -27.81 39.21 7.82
CA GLU A 72 -27.21 40.42 7.26
C GLU A 72 -27.97 41.65 7.77
N THR A 73 -27.28 42.77 7.99
CA THR A 73 -27.88 44.05 8.38
C THR A 73 -28.25 44.88 7.17
#